data_AF-A0A922A742-F1
#
_entry.id   AF-A0A922A742-F1
#
_cell.length_a   1.000
_cell.length_b   1.000
_cell.length_c   1.000
_cell.angle_alpha   90.00
_cell.angle_beta   90.00
_cell.angle_gamma   90.00
#
_symmetry.space_group_name_H-M   'P 1'
#
loop_
_entity.id
_entity.type
_entity.pdbx_description
1 polymer ?
#
loop_
_entity_poly.entity_id
_entity_poly.type
_entity_poly.pdbx_seq_one_letter_code
_entity_poly.pdbx_strand_id
1 'polypeptide(L)'
;MEVEQINKGNYEHYMQKEIHEQPESLKTTMRGRLIRGGSCKAKTVLLGGLKDHLKTIRRSRRIVFIGCGTSYNAALAARPILEELSGVPVTMEIASDLLDRQGPIYREDTAVFVSQSGETADTLLALEYALENGALCVGITNTVGSAIARHTHCGIHINAGCEIGVASTKAYTSQIVVMAMLALAIGGDTISNQARREAVIDGLFDLPNNVREVLKLDQEMKDLAKLLVAEQSLLVFGRGYNYATALEGALKVKEVALMHSEGILAGEMKHGPLALVDENLPIVVIATRDACFSKQQSVIQQLHARKGRLIVMCSKGDANAVCLGGSCRIIEVPQVEDCLQPVVNIIPLQLLAYHLTVLRGFNVDQPRNLAKSVTTQ
;
A
#
# COMPACT_ATOMS: atom_id res chain seq x y z
N MET A 1 5.47 24.02 -6.37
CA MET A 1 4.78 23.70 -5.11
C MET A 1 3.92 24.89 -4.77
N GLU A 2 2.60 24.70 -4.66
CA GLU A 2 1.66 25.78 -4.34
C GLU A 2 1.42 25.83 -2.82
N VAL A 3 1.21 27.02 -2.26
CA VAL A 3 1.05 27.22 -0.80
C VAL A 3 -0.13 26.41 -0.23
N GLU A 4 -1.20 26.23 -1.02
CA GLU A 4 -2.38 25.45 -0.65
C GLU A 4 -2.05 23.97 -0.34
N GLN A 5 -1.00 23.41 -0.95
CA GLN A 5 -0.60 22.02 -0.71
C GLN A 5 -0.06 21.80 0.70
N ILE A 6 0.39 22.86 1.37
CA ILE A 6 1.02 22.84 2.70
C ILE A 6 0.04 23.32 3.78
N ASN A 7 -1.13 23.87 3.41
CA ASN A 7 -2.15 24.29 4.36
C ASN A 7 -3.09 23.13 4.70
N LYS A 8 -3.67 23.09 5.89
CA LYS A 8 -4.73 22.14 6.28
C LYS A 8 -6.07 22.42 5.58
N GLY A 9 -6.29 23.65 5.12
CA GLY A 9 -7.55 24.05 4.49
C GLY A 9 -8.73 23.86 5.46
N ASN A 10 -9.74 23.09 5.03
CA ASN A 10 -10.96 22.84 5.81
C ASN A 10 -10.86 21.61 6.75
N TYR A 11 -9.68 21.03 6.91
CA TYR A 11 -9.45 19.85 7.75
C TYR A 11 -8.79 20.22 9.08
N GLU A 12 -9.06 19.44 10.14
CA GLU A 12 -8.46 19.68 11.46
C GLU A 12 -6.99 19.22 11.52
N HIS A 13 -6.67 18.14 10.80
CA HIS A 13 -5.37 17.48 10.80
C HIS A 13 -4.84 17.29 9.37
N TYR A 14 -3.52 17.35 9.20
CA TYR A 14 -2.89 17.03 7.91
C TYR A 14 -3.18 15.59 7.50
N MET A 15 -3.11 14.63 8.42
CA MET A 15 -3.45 13.23 8.11
C MET A 15 -4.89 13.10 7.59
N GLN A 16 -5.85 13.83 8.17
CA GLN A 16 -7.23 13.83 7.70
C GLN A 16 -7.34 14.39 6.27
N LYS A 17 -6.72 15.54 6.01
CA LYS A 17 -6.63 16.14 4.67
C LYS A 17 -6.04 15.15 3.67
N GLU A 18 -4.90 14.57 4.00
CA GLU A 18 -4.14 13.70 3.12
C GLU A 18 -4.88 12.40 2.81
N ILE A 19 -5.64 11.85 3.76
CA ILE A 19 -6.53 10.71 3.50
C ILE A 19 -7.60 11.10 2.48
N HIS A 20 -8.25 12.25 2.64
CA HIS A 20 -9.34 12.70 1.77
C HIS A 20 -8.87 13.23 0.42
N GLU A 21 -7.61 13.65 0.30
CA GLU A 21 -6.96 14.07 -0.96
C GLU A 21 -6.58 12.89 -1.86
N GLN A 22 -6.67 11.64 -1.38
CA GLN A 22 -6.23 10.47 -2.13
C GLN A 22 -6.83 10.38 -3.55
N PRO A 23 -8.14 10.63 -3.79
CA PRO A 23 -8.68 10.66 -5.15
C PRO A 23 -7.96 11.62 -6.11
N GLU A 24 -7.58 12.80 -5.64
CA GLU A 24 -6.89 13.80 -6.47
C GLU A 24 -5.39 13.51 -6.59
N SER A 25 -4.76 12.99 -5.53
CA SER A 25 -3.37 12.54 -5.57
C SER A 25 -3.18 11.38 -6.56
N LEU A 26 -4.13 10.44 -6.65
CA LEU A 26 -4.11 9.33 -7.59
C LEU A 26 -4.26 9.81 -9.04
N LYS A 27 -5.20 10.74 -9.30
CA LYS A 27 -5.29 11.39 -10.62
C LYS A 27 -3.99 12.07 -11.01
N THR A 28 -3.39 12.80 -10.08
CA THR A 28 -2.15 13.56 -10.30
C THR A 28 -0.95 12.63 -10.52
N THR A 29 -0.95 11.48 -9.84
CA THR A 29 0.01 10.38 -10.02
C THR A 29 -0.09 9.75 -11.41
N MET A 30 -1.30 9.60 -11.96
CA MET A 30 -1.53 8.98 -13.28
C MET A 30 -1.46 9.99 -14.45
N ARG A 31 -1.48 11.29 -14.17
CA ARG A 31 -1.56 12.36 -15.16
C ARG A 31 -0.41 12.26 -16.17
N GLY A 32 -0.77 12.17 -17.46
CA GLY A 32 0.18 12.06 -18.57
C GLY A 32 0.90 10.71 -18.68
N ARG A 33 0.59 9.74 -17.81
CA ARG A 33 1.19 8.39 -17.81
C ARG A 33 0.26 7.34 -18.38
N LEU A 34 -1.05 7.49 -18.19
CA LEU A 34 -2.05 6.61 -18.77
C LEU A 34 -2.62 7.22 -20.05
N ILE A 35 -2.60 6.46 -21.14
CA ILE A 35 -3.19 6.85 -22.42
C ILE A 35 -4.40 5.97 -22.68
N ARG A 36 -5.59 6.59 -22.68
CA ARG A 36 -6.80 5.97 -23.23
C ARG A 36 -6.55 5.77 -24.71
N GLY A 37 -6.45 4.52 -25.13
CA GLY A 37 -6.34 4.17 -26.54
C GLY A 37 -7.44 4.85 -27.37
N GLY A 38 -7.16 5.18 -28.63
CA GLY A 38 -8.19 5.56 -29.60
C GLY A 38 -8.77 4.32 -30.29
N SER A 39 -9.73 4.50 -31.21
CA SER A 39 -10.38 3.39 -31.93
C SER A 39 -9.42 2.41 -32.61
N CYS A 40 -8.17 2.83 -32.88
CA CYS A 40 -7.12 2.02 -33.50
C CYS A 40 -5.80 1.93 -32.69
N LYS A 41 -5.77 2.37 -31.43
CA LYS A 41 -4.55 2.33 -30.59
C LYS A 41 -4.84 1.64 -29.26
N ALA A 42 -3.99 0.69 -28.87
CA ALA A 42 -4.08 0.05 -27.56
C ALA A 42 -3.90 1.06 -26.42
N LYS A 43 -4.49 0.76 -25.26
CA LYS A 43 -4.23 1.49 -24.00
C LYS A 43 -2.77 1.27 -23.62
N THR A 44 -2.08 2.34 -23.22
CA THR A 44 -0.64 2.26 -22.92
C THR A 44 -0.27 3.05 -21.67
N VAL A 45 0.84 2.64 -21.05
CA VAL A 45 1.46 3.32 -19.91
C VAL A 45 2.82 3.88 -20.32
N LEU A 46 3.03 5.17 -20.07
CA LEU A 46 4.28 5.88 -20.32
C LEU A 46 4.89 6.38 -19.01
N LEU A 47 6.05 5.85 -18.67
CA LEU A 47 6.85 6.30 -17.53
C LEU A 47 8.08 7.02 -18.08
N GLY A 48 7.95 8.33 -18.33
CA GLY A 48 8.98 9.14 -18.99
C GLY A 48 10.35 9.03 -18.34
N GLY A 49 10.41 9.01 -17.00
CA GLY A 49 11.66 8.87 -16.25
C GLY A 49 12.34 7.51 -16.37
N LEU A 50 11.69 6.51 -16.99
CA LEU A 50 12.27 5.18 -17.25
C LEU A 50 12.49 4.89 -18.75
N LYS A 51 12.13 5.82 -19.64
CA LYS A 51 12.08 5.58 -21.09
C LYS A 51 13.36 4.95 -21.64
N ASP A 52 14.52 5.47 -21.23
CA ASP A 52 15.82 5.06 -21.74
C ASP A 52 16.35 3.78 -21.04
N HIS A 53 15.74 3.37 -19.93
CA HIS A 53 16.17 2.24 -19.11
C HIS A 53 15.20 1.05 -19.16
N LEU A 54 13.99 1.22 -19.68
CA LEU A 54 12.94 0.19 -19.66
C LEU A 54 13.37 -1.12 -20.33
N LYS A 55 14.14 -1.04 -21.42
CA LYS A 55 14.69 -2.24 -22.10
C LYS A 55 15.69 -2.99 -21.22
N THR A 56 16.48 -2.27 -20.42
CA THR A 56 17.44 -2.86 -19.48
C THR A 56 16.71 -3.52 -18.32
N ILE A 57 15.72 -2.84 -17.74
CA ILE A 57 14.88 -3.38 -16.65
C ILE A 57 14.20 -4.68 -17.08
N ARG A 58 13.65 -4.74 -18.30
CA ARG A 58 13.04 -5.96 -18.86
C ARG A 58 14.00 -7.13 -19.05
N ARG A 59 15.31 -6.85 -19.12
CA ARG A 59 16.37 -7.87 -19.28
C ARG A 59 17.01 -8.26 -17.96
N SER A 60 16.66 -7.60 -16.86
CA SER A 60 17.16 -7.96 -15.54
C SER A 60 16.74 -9.36 -15.16
N ARG A 61 17.62 -10.07 -14.46
CA ARG A 61 17.34 -11.42 -13.97
C ARG A 61 16.48 -11.42 -12.71
N ARG A 62 16.46 -10.30 -12.01
CA ARG A 62 15.69 -10.09 -10.78
C ARG A 62 15.46 -8.58 -10.58
N ILE A 63 14.32 -8.24 -10.00
CA ILE A 63 13.99 -6.89 -9.55
C ILE A 63 13.92 -6.91 -8.02
N VAL A 64 14.74 -6.11 -7.36
CA VAL A 64 14.82 -6.04 -5.89
C VAL A 64 14.19 -4.73 -5.45
N PHE A 65 13.06 -4.78 -4.73
CA PHE A 65 12.47 -3.59 -4.12
C PHE A 65 13.00 -3.40 -2.71
N ILE A 66 13.48 -2.19 -2.43
CA ILE A 66 14.15 -1.81 -1.20
C ILE A 66 13.43 -0.59 -0.63
N GLY A 67 13.06 -0.66 0.65
CA GLY A 67 12.43 0.45 1.35
C GLY A 67 12.25 0.16 2.84
N CYS A 68 11.66 1.11 3.55
CA CYS A 68 11.38 1.00 4.99
C CYS A 68 9.90 1.25 5.28
N GLY A 69 9.38 0.63 6.34
CA GLY A 69 8.03 0.87 6.88
C GLY A 69 6.93 0.83 5.81
N THR A 70 6.11 1.88 5.77
CA THR A 70 5.01 2.01 4.80
C THR A 70 5.47 1.90 3.33
N SER A 71 6.66 2.37 2.97
CA SER A 71 7.16 2.26 1.59
C SER A 71 7.52 0.81 1.22
N TYR A 72 8.01 0.03 2.18
CA TYR A 72 8.20 -1.41 2.02
C TYR A 72 6.84 -2.12 1.86
N ASN A 73 5.85 -1.78 2.68
CA ASN A 73 4.50 -2.34 2.56
C ASN A 73 3.87 -2.04 1.19
N ALA A 74 4.09 -0.83 0.63
CA ALA A 74 3.60 -0.50 -0.70
C ALA A 74 4.21 -1.41 -1.78
N ALA A 75 5.53 -1.67 -1.70
CA ALA A 75 6.20 -2.57 -2.62
C ALA A 75 5.68 -4.01 -2.49
N LEU A 76 5.46 -4.46 -1.26
CA LEU A 76 4.87 -5.76 -0.98
C LEU A 76 3.45 -5.89 -1.56
N ALA A 77 2.63 -4.82 -1.52
CA ALA A 77 1.30 -4.81 -2.12
C ALA A 77 1.34 -4.94 -3.65
N ALA A 78 2.36 -4.34 -4.29
CA ALA A 78 2.53 -4.38 -5.74
C ALA A 78 3.29 -5.63 -6.23
N ARG A 79 3.94 -6.38 -5.34
CA ARG A 79 4.75 -7.56 -5.69
C ARG A 79 4.02 -8.55 -6.62
N PRO A 80 2.77 -8.99 -6.35
CA PRO A 80 2.18 -10.04 -7.16
C PRO A 80 1.91 -9.59 -8.59
N ILE A 81 1.49 -8.34 -8.83
CA ILE A 81 1.26 -7.83 -10.19
C ILE A 81 2.56 -7.59 -10.95
N LEU A 82 3.64 -7.22 -10.23
CA LEU A 82 4.97 -7.12 -10.81
C LEU A 82 5.48 -8.49 -11.26
N GLU A 83 5.37 -9.52 -10.43
CA GLU A 83 5.71 -10.91 -10.80
C GLU A 83 4.85 -11.40 -11.97
N GLU A 84 3.53 -11.20 -11.90
CA GLU A 84 2.54 -11.60 -12.91
C GLU A 84 2.85 -11.01 -14.29
N LEU A 85 3.04 -9.68 -14.38
CA LEU A 85 3.17 -9.01 -15.67
C LEU A 85 4.60 -8.99 -16.20
N SER A 86 5.62 -8.90 -15.33
CA SER A 86 7.01 -8.84 -15.79
C SER A 86 7.57 -10.23 -16.12
N GLY A 87 7.09 -11.28 -15.45
CA GLY A 87 7.71 -12.61 -15.50
C GLY A 87 9.14 -12.67 -14.92
N VAL A 88 9.59 -11.60 -14.27
CA VAL A 88 10.91 -11.50 -13.64
C VAL A 88 10.76 -11.78 -12.13
N PRO A 89 11.66 -12.55 -11.51
CA PRO A 89 11.71 -12.71 -10.06
C PRO A 89 11.73 -11.36 -9.34
N VAL A 90 10.80 -11.18 -8.41
CA VAL A 90 10.73 -9.97 -7.59
C VAL A 90 11.05 -10.29 -6.14
N THR A 91 12.00 -9.57 -5.57
CA THR A 91 12.45 -9.73 -4.18
C THR A 91 12.16 -8.45 -3.39
N MET A 92 11.75 -8.60 -2.13
CA MET A 92 11.47 -7.50 -1.21
C MET A 92 12.53 -7.48 -0.12
N GLU A 93 13.12 -6.33 0.13
CA GLU A 93 14.18 -6.15 1.11
C GLU A 93 13.85 -4.95 2.01
N ILE A 94 13.94 -5.15 3.33
CA ILE A 94 13.97 -4.03 4.28
C ILE A 94 15.39 -3.47 4.23
N ALA A 95 15.53 -2.16 4.03
CA ALA A 95 16.82 -1.55 3.72
C ALA A 95 17.89 -1.79 4.80
N SER A 96 17.53 -1.67 6.08
CA SER A 96 18.46 -1.92 7.19
C SER A 96 18.94 -3.37 7.23
N ASP A 97 18.02 -4.32 7.12
CA ASP A 97 18.34 -5.76 7.15
C ASP A 97 19.18 -6.18 5.92
N LEU A 98 18.94 -5.58 4.74
CA LEU A 98 19.80 -5.78 3.57
C LEU A 98 21.26 -5.39 3.83
N LEU A 99 21.47 -4.25 4.50
CA LEU A 99 22.80 -3.74 4.85
C LEU A 99 23.45 -4.59 5.92
N ASP A 100 22.73 -4.92 6.99
CA ASP A 100 23.23 -5.74 8.11
C ASP A 100 23.72 -7.11 7.63
N ARG A 101 22.97 -7.73 6.72
CA ARG A 101 23.30 -9.03 6.11
C ARG A 101 24.36 -8.95 5.03
N GLN A 102 24.65 -7.75 4.51
CA GLN A 102 25.33 -7.55 3.23
C GLN A 102 24.71 -8.45 2.13
N GLY A 103 23.38 -8.36 1.98
CA GLY A 103 22.64 -9.26 1.10
C GLY A 103 23.06 -9.11 -0.37
N PRO A 104 23.09 -10.21 -1.16
CA PRO A 104 23.69 -10.21 -2.48
C PRO A 104 22.91 -9.37 -3.48
N ILE A 105 23.59 -8.39 -4.08
CA ILE A 105 23.14 -7.57 -5.21
C ILE A 105 24.13 -7.77 -6.38
N TYR A 106 23.61 -7.96 -7.58
CA TYR A 106 24.39 -8.25 -8.78
C TYR A 106 24.18 -7.20 -9.87
N ARG A 107 25.14 -7.11 -10.79
CA ARG A 107 25.09 -6.23 -11.97
C ARG A 107 23.87 -6.45 -12.87
N GLU A 108 23.28 -7.63 -12.83
CA GLU A 108 22.12 -8.05 -13.64
C GLU A 108 20.77 -7.74 -12.96
N ASP A 109 20.81 -7.26 -11.72
CA ASP A 109 19.63 -6.85 -10.97
C ASP A 109 19.20 -5.43 -11.36
N THR A 110 17.89 -5.20 -11.28
CA THR A 110 17.33 -3.86 -11.11
C THR A 110 16.97 -3.66 -9.64
N ALA A 111 17.57 -2.70 -8.97
CA ALA A 111 17.25 -2.33 -7.59
C ALA A 111 16.32 -1.12 -7.58
N VAL A 112 15.12 -1.25 -7.01
CA VAL A 112 14.08 -0.21 -6.95
C VAL A 112 13.96 0.31 -5.53
N PHE A 113 14.27 1.58 -5.32
CA PHE A 113 14.26 2.25 -4.02
C PHE A 113 12.96 3.03 -3.85
N VAL A 114 12.13 2.61 -2.89
CA VAL A 114 10.82 3.23 -2.63
C VAL A 114 10.93 4.07 -1.37
N SER A 115 10.81 5.39 -1.52
CA SER A 115 10.87 6.33 -0.39
C SER A 115 10.05 7.58 -0.66
N GLN A 116 9.10 7.89 0.21
CA GLN A 116 8.31 9.13 0.09
C GLN A 116 9.22 10.36 0.11
N SER A 117 10.07 10.47 1.14
CA SER A 117 10.94 11.64 1.32
C SER A 117 12.11 11.66 0.34
N GLY A 118 12.59 10.49 -0.07
CA GLY A 118 13.82 10.34 -0.83
C GLY A 118 15.09 10.60 -0.01
N GLU A 119 14.96 10.68 1.32
CA GLU A 119 16.03 11.04 2.28
C GLU A 119 16.15 10.02 3.43
N THR A 120 15.46 8.87 3.35
CA THR A 120 15.51 7.83 4.39
C THR A 120 16.91 7.23 4.47
N ALA A 121 17.59 7.34 5.61
CA ALA A 121 19.01 7.02 5.77
C ALA A 121 19.36 5.60 5.32
N ASP A 122 18.71 4.57 5.86
CA ASP A 122 18.99 3.18 5.48
C ASP A 122 18.70 2.90 4.00
N THR A 123 17.67 3.54 3.43
CA THR A 123 17.35 3.37 2.00
C THR A 123 18.39 4.06 1.11
N LEU A 124 18.95 5.18 1.55
CA LEU A 124 20.04 5.86 0.85
C LEU A 124 21.35 5.06 0.93
N LEU A 125 21.69 4.50 2.09
CA LEU A 125 22.84 3.61 2.25
C LEU A 125 22.69 2.33 1.42
N ALA A 126 21.49 1.75 1.37
CA ALA A 126 21.21 0.60 0.50
C ALA A 126 21.32 0.96 -1.00
N LEU A 127 21.04 2.21 -1.38
CA LEU A 127 21.25 2.71 -2.73
C LEU A 127 22.74 2.78 -3.05
N GLU A 128 23.56 3.36 -2.17
CA GLU A 128 25.01 3.39 -2.32
C GLU A 128 25.58 1.97 -2.47
N TYR A 129 25.16 1.05 -1.59
CA TYR A 129 25.54 -0.37 -1.67
C TYR A 129 25.18 -1.01 -3.01
N ALA A 130 23.97 -0.80 -3.53
CA ALA A 130 23.56 -1.37 -4.81
C ALA A 130 24.31 -0.77 -6.01
N LEU A 131 24.65 0.53 -5.94
CA LEU A 131 25.47 1.21 -6.95
C LEU A 131 26.89 0.62 -6.98
N GLU A 132 27.51 0.40 -5.82
CA GLU A 132 28.84 -0.22 -5.70
C GLU A 132 28.86 -1.64 -6.28
N ASN A 133 27.76 -2.39 -6.12
CA ASN A 133 27.58 -3.72 -6.70
C ASN A 133 27.15 -3.71 -8.19
N GLY A 134 26.99 -2.52 -8.78
CA GLY A 134 26.77 -2.33 -10.22
C GLY A 134 25.35 -2.61 -10.71
N ALA A 135 24.36 -2.69 -9.81
CA ALA A 135 22.96 -2.90 -10.18
C ALA A 135 22.34 -1.65 -10.82
N LEU A 136 21.34 -1.85 -11.69
CA LEU A 136 20.55 -0.73 -12.20
C LEU A 136 19.62 -0.20 -11.10
N CYS A 137 20.00 0.92 -10.50
CA CYS A 137 19.23 1.59 -9.46
C CYS A 137 18.11 2.50 -10.01
N VAL A 138 16.88 2.33 -9.50
CA VAL A 138 15.66 3.06 -9.87
C VAL A 138 15.02 3.71 -8.64
N GLY A 139 14.76 5.01 -8.66
CA GLY A 139 14.10 5.71 -7.54
C GLY A 139 12.59 5.89 -7.73
N ILE A 140 11.77 5.48 -6.77
CA ILE A 140 10.35 5.83 -6.69
C ILE A 140 10.16 6.78 -5.50
N THR A 141 10.04 8.07 -5.78
CA THR A 141 10.11 9.13 -4.77
C THR A 141 9.00 10.19 -4.88
N ASN A 142 8.68 10.87 -3.78
CA ASN A 142 7.72 11.99 -3.79
C ASN A 142 8.38 13.37 -3.66
N THR A 143 9.70 13.43 -3.47
CA THR A 143 10.43 14.70 -3.35
C THR A 143 11.37 14.88 -4.53
N VAL A 144 11.08 15.89 -5.36
CA VAL A 144 11.94 16.26 -6.49
C VAL A 144 13.30 16.74 -5.96
N GLY A 145 14.38 16.24 -6.54
CA GLY A 145 15.75 16.63 -6.17
C GLY A 145 16.27 16.01 -4.87
N SER A 146 15.53 15.09 -4.26
CA SER A 146 15.98 14.33 -3.07
C SER A 146 17.25 13.52 -3.34
N ALA A 147 17.96 13.12 -2.29
CA ALA A 147 19.18 12.32 -2.38
C ALA A 147 18.96 11.05 -3.21
N ILE A 148 17.94 10.24 -2.90
CA ILE A 148 17.64 9.02 -3.67
C ILE A 148 17.34 9.36 -5.14
N ALA A 149 16.52 10.39 -5.40
CA ALA A 149 16.17 10.76 -6.77
C ALA A 149 17.37 11.22 -7.61
N ARG A 150 18.38 11.84 -6.99
CA ARG A 150 19.60 12.32 -7.67
C ARG A 150 20.61 11.22 -7.94
N HIS A 151 20.72 10.25 -7.04
CA HIS A 151 21.77 9.21 -7.11
C HIS A 151 21.32 7.95 -7.86
N THR A 152 20.01 7.73 -8.05
CA THR A 152 19.52 6.64 -8.91
C THR A 152 19.73 6.95 -10.40
N HIS A 153 19.94 5.92 -11.22
CA HIS A 153 20.14 6.08 -12.67
C HIS A 153 18.89 6.60 -13.39
N CYS A 154 17.71 6.21 -12.90
CA CYS A 154 16.43 6.62 -13.42
C CYS A 154 15.38 6.56 -12.31
N GLY A 155 14.18 7.09 -12.55
CA GLY A 155 13.17 7.10 -11.49
C GLY A 155 11.79 7.56 -11.90
N ILE A 156 10.86 7.42 -10.98
CA ILE A 156 9.47 7.87 -11.10
C ILE A 156 9.15 8.74 -9.90
N HIS A 157 8.89 10.01 -10.15
CA HIS A 157 8.31 10.87 -9.14
C HIS A 157 6.82 10.52 -8.97
N ILE A 158 6.38 10.07 -7.79
CA ILE A 158 4.99 9.62 -7.64
C ILE A 158 3.98 10.77 -7.82
N ASN A 159 4.37 12.00 -7.51
CA ASN A 159 3.56 13.21 -7.72
C ASN A 159 2.25 13.20 -6.91
N ALA A 160 2.32 12.77 -5.65
CA ALA A 160 1.17 12.76 -4.72
C ALA A 160 0.93 14.14 -4.05
N GLY A 161 1.78 15.14 -4.35
CA GLY A 161 1.82 16.41 -3.65
C GLY A 161 2.55 16.32 -2.31
N CYS A 162 2.66 17.44 -1.59
CA CYS A 162 3.31 17.46 -0.29
C CYS A 162 2.50 16.62 0.72
N GLU A 163 3.20 15.81 1.51
CA GLU A 163 2.62 15.06 2.62
C GLU A 163 3.33 15.57 3.88
N ILE A 164 2.58 16.08 4.84
CA ILE A 164 3.04 16.75 6.06
C ILE A 164 2.80 15.85 7.29
N GLY A 165 1.71 15.10 7.33
CA GLY A 165 1.43 14.16 8.42
C GLY A 165 2.54 13.12 8.57
N VAL A 166 2.95 12.78 9.80
CA VAL A 166 4.04 11.80 10.01
C VAL A 166 3.67 10.42 9.44
N ALA A 167 2.44 9.97 9.69
CA ALA A 167 1.94 8.71 9.14
C ALA A 167 1.63 8.86 7.64
N SER A 168 2.34 8.09 6.81
CA SER A 168 2.12 8.12 5.36
C SER A 168 0.76 7.56 4.96
N THR A 169 0.08 8.23 4.02
CA THR A 169 -1.28 7.88 3.57
C THR A 169 -1.36 7.92 2.04
N LYS A 170 -1.44 9.11 1.45
CA LYS A 170 -1.51 9.29 -0.01
C LYS A 170 -0.24 8.88 -0.74
N ALA A 171 0.92 8.93 -0.08
CA ALA A 171 2.14 8.41 -0.69
C ALA A 171 2.11 6.88 -0.81
N TYR A 172 1.58 6.14 0.18
CA TYR A 172 1.41 4.67 0.09
C TYR A 172 0.55 4.26 -1.12
N THR A 173 -0.64 4.85 -1.25
CA THR A 173 -1.54 4.50 -2.36
C THR A 173 -1.00 4.94 -3.72
N SER A 174 -0.37 6.11 -3.79
CA SER A 174 0.29 6.58 -5.02
C SER A 174 1.50 5.71 -5.41
N GLN A 175 2.27 5.21 -4.44
CA GLN A 175 3.37 4.27 -4.67
C GLN A 175 2.85 2.96 -5.29
N ILE A 176 1.77 2.38 -4.75
CA ILE A 176 1.15 1.16 -5.33
C ILE A 176 0.72 1.40 -6.77
N VAL A 177 0.04 2.52 -7.06
CA VAL A 177 -0.39 2.87 -8.42
C VAL A 177 0.79 3.05 -9.37
N VAL A 178 1.87 3.69 -8.92
CA VAL A 178 3.10 3.82 -9.72
C VAL A 178 3.74 2.46 -9.99
N MET A 179 3.75 1.55 -9.02
CA MET A 179 4.29 0.21 -9.21
C MET A 179 3.41 -0.69 -10.07
N ALA A 180 2.09 -0.52 -10.04
CA ALA A 180 1.18 -1.15 -11.00
C ALA A 180 1.44 -0.63 -12.43
N MET A 181 1.63 0.69 -12.60
CA MET A 181 2.06 1.27 -13.88
C MET A 181 3.44 0.78 -14.30
N LEU A 182 4.36 0.54 -13.36
CA LEU A 182 5.67 -0.04 -13.62
C LEU A 182 5.55 -1.49 -14.12
N ALA A 183 4.70 -2.31 -13.48
CA ALA A 183 4.40 -3.67 -13.93
C ALA A 183 3.85 -3.68 -15.37
N LEU A 184 2.91 -2.76 -15.67
CA LEU A 184 2.41 -2.55 -17.02
C LEU A 184 3.50 -2.08 -18.00
N ALA A 185 4.41 -1.19 -17.58
CA ALA A 185 5.50 -0.74 -18.43
C ALA A 185 6.51 -1.87 -18.71
N ILE A 186 6.85 -2.69 -17.71
CA ILE A 186 7.84 -3.77 -17.85
C ILE A 186 7.25 -4.94 -18.63
N GLY A 187 6.02 -5.39 -18.33
CA GLY A 187 5.43 -6.57 -18.96
C GLY A 187 5.22 -6.47 -20.48
N GLY A 188 5.20 -5.25 -21.01
CA GLY A 188 5.05 -5.00 -22.45
C GLY A 188 3.68 -5.43 -23.00
N ASP A 189 3.49 -5.26 -24.30
CA ASP A 189 2.23 -5.56 -24.98
C ASP A 189 2.31 -6.94 -25.63
N THR A 190 2.33 -7.99 -24.80
CA THR A 190 2.19 -9.37 -25.27
C THR A 190 0.71 -9.71 -25.45
N ILE A 191 0.39 -10.50 -26.48
CA ILE A 191 -1.00 -10.91 -26.76
C ILE A 191 -1.63 -11.61 -25.55
N SER A 192 -0.86 -12.43 -24.83
CA SER A 192 -1.34 -13.17 -23.65
C SER A 192 -1.76 -12.26 -22.49
N ASN A 193 -1.13 -11.10 -22.33
CA ASN A 193 -1.37 -10.22 -21.19
C ASN A 193 -2.35 -9.09 -21.55
N GLN A 194 -2.75 -8.94 -22.81
CA GLN A 194 -3.53 -7.79 -23.30
C GLN A 194 -4.82 -7.56 -22.49
N ALA A 195 -5.64 -8.60 -22.30
CA ALA A 195 -6.90 -8.48 -21.55
C ALA A 195 -6.68 -8.02 -20.11
N ARG A 196 -5.68 -8.60 -19.44
CA ARG A 196 -5.31 -8.23 -18.07
C ARG A 196 -4.77 -6.81 -17.99
N ARG A 197 -3.92 -6.40 -18.94
CA ARG A 197 -3.39 -5.03 -19.03
C ARG A 197 -4.52 -4.02 -19.20
N GLU A 198 -5.46 -4.29 -20.09
CA GLU A 198 -6.60 -3.40 -20.33
C GLU A 198 -7.49 -3.28 -19.10
N ALA A 199 -7.79 -4.40 -18.44
CA ALA A 199 -8.57 -4.41 -17.20
C ALA A 199 -7.89 -3.56 -16.10
N VAL A 200 -6.58 -3.73 -15.88
CA VAL A 200 -5.83 -2.93 -14.91
C VAL A 200 -5.80 -1.44 -15.30
N ILE A 201 -5.62 -1.10 -16.57
CA ILE A 201 -5.63 0.30 -17.02
C ILE A 201 -7.01 0.93 -16.83
N ASP A 202 -8.09 0.22 -17.12
CA ASP A 202 -9.46 0.70 -16.89
C ASP A 202 -9.72 0.87 -15.39
N GLY A 203 -9.33 -0.12 -14.59
CA GLY A 203 -9.39 -0.06 -13.14
C GLY A 203 -8.65 1.16 -12.58
N LEU A 204 -7.46 1.47 -13.11
CA LEU A 204 -6.69 2.66 -12.73
C LEU A 204 -7.45 3.97 -13.04
N PHE A 205 -8.11 4.06 -14.20
CA PHE A 205 -8.90 5.24 -14.55
C PHE A 205 -10.08 5.47 -13.61
N ASP A 206 -10.72 4.40 -13.15
CA ASP A 206 -11.88 4.47 -12.26
C ASP A 206 -11.50 4.50 -10.78
N LEU A 207 -10.27 4.14 -10.43
CA LEU A 207 -9.76 4.07 -9.06
C LEU A 207 -10.03 5.34 -8.22
N PRO A 208 -9.85 6.58 -8.72
CA PRO A 208 -10.20 7.78 -7.97
C PRO A 208 -11.69 7.83 -7.55
N ASN A 209 -12.60 7.32 -8.38
CA ASN A 209 -14.03 7.27 -8.06
C ASN A 209 -14.30 6.23 -6.98
N ASN A 210 -13.67 5.06 -7.08
CA ASN A 210 -13.76 4.01 -6.05
C ASN A 210 -13.22 4.50 -4.70
N VAL A 211 -12.13 5.27 -4.69
CA VAL A 211 -11.62 5.89 -3.47
C VAL A 211 -12.57 6.96 -2.93
N ARG A 212 -13.26 7.74 -3.77
CA ARG A 212 -14.33 8.65 -3.30
C ARG A 212 -15.51 7.89 -2.70
N GLU A 213 -15.85 6.73 -3.23
CA GLU A 213 -16.92 5.90 -2.66
C GLU A 213 -16.54 5.38 -1.29
N VAL A 214 -15.34 4.81 -1.13
CA VAL A 214 -14.91 4.24 0.16
C VAL A 214 -14.68 5.32 1.24
N LEU A 215 -14.30 6.56 0.85
CA LEU A 215 -14.21 7.68 1.80
C LEU A 215 -15.55 8.05 2.45
N LYS A 216 -16.69 7.65 1.85
CA LYS A 216 -18.01 7.85 2.48
C LYS A 216 -18.21 7.00 3.73
N LEU A 217 -17.34 6.00 3.97
CA LEU A 217 -17.34 5.20 5.18
C LEU A 217 -16.76 5.93 6.40
N ASP A 218 -16.31 7.18 6.28
CA ASP A 218 -15.72 7.95 7.40
C ASP A 218 -16.55 7.90 8.68
N GLN A 219 -17.86 8.14 8.58
CA GLN A 219 -18.75 8.11 9.74
C GLN A 219 -18.88 6.69 10.32
N GLU A 220 -18.96 5.66 9.47
CA GLU A 220 -18.98 4.28 9.94
C GLU A 220 -17.67 3.89 10.66
N MET A 221 -16.52 4.32 10.12
CA MET A 221 -15.22 4.06 10.74
C MET A 221 -15.05 4.82 12.05
N LYS A 222 -15.62 6.03 12.16
CA LYS A 222 -15.70 6.77 13.42
C LYS A 222 -16.53 6.04 14.47
N ASP A 223 -17.66 5.47 14.07
CA ASP A 223 -18.52 4.71 14.98
C ASP A 223 -17.87 3.40 15.41
N LEU A 224 -17.15 2.72 14.51
CA LEU A 224 -16.33 1.58 14.87
C LEU A 224 -15.19 1.98 15.83
N ALA A 225 -14.53 3.11 15.60
CA ALA A 225 -13.48 3.60 16.48
C ALA A 225 -13.97 3.83 17.91
N LYS A 226 -15.20 4.34 18.10
CA LYS A 226 -15.83 4.46 19.44
C LYS A 226 -15.98 3.12 20.15
N LEU A 227 -16.27 2.05 19.42
CA LEU A 227 -16.39 0.69 19.97
C LEU A 227 -15.04 0.05 20.31
N LEU A 228 -13.95 0.58 19.74
CA LEU A 228 -12.60 0.04 19.88
C LEU A 228 -11.67 0.94 20.70
N VAL A 229 -12.12 2.14 21.11
CA VAL A 229 -11.26 3.15 21.75
C VAL A 229 -10.58 2.64 23.02
N ALA A 230 -11.27 1.79 23.80
CA ALA A 230 -10.78 1.21 25.04
C ALA A 230 -9.86 -0.01 24.86
N GLU A 231 -9.84 -0.61 23.68
CA GLU A 231 -9.12 -1.86 23.42
C GLU A 231 -7.61 -1.66 23.40
N GLN A 232 -6.84 -2.61 23.92
CA GLN A 232 -5.38 -2.47 23.92
C GLN A 232 -4.71 -3.08 22.70
N SER A 233 -5.36 -4.05 22.06
CA SER A 233 -4.82 -4.81 20.96
C SER A 233 -5.80 -4.94 19.80
N LEU A 234 -5.28 -5.08 18.58
CA LEU A 234 -6.06 -5.30 17.36
C LEU A 234 -5.28 -6.22 16.41
N LEU A 235 -5.89 -7.33 15.98
CA LEU A 235 -5.31 -8.16 14.93
C LEU A 235 -5.92 -7.81 13.57
N VAL A 236 -5.11 -7.79 12.52
CA VAL A 236 -5.56 -7.57 11.14
C VAL A 236 -5.08 -8.73 10.28
N PHE A 237 -5.99 -9.50 9.72
CA PHE A 237 -5.68 -10.62 8.83
C PHE A 237 -5.87 -10.24 7.37
N GLY A 238 -4.86 -10.57 6.56
CA GLY A 238 -4.86 -10.37 5.11
C GLY A 238 -4.17 -11.52 4.38
N ARG A 239 -4.45 -11.69 3.09
CA ARG A 239 -3.85 -12.72 2.23
C ARG A 239 -3.75 -12.21 0.80
N GLY A 240 -2.80 -12.76 0.03
CA GLY A 240 -2.58 -12.35 -1.34
C GLY A 240 -2.23 -10.86 -1.39
N TYR A 241 -2.86 -10.12 -2.31
CA TYR A 241 -2.71 -8.66 -2.42
C TYR A 241 -3.00 -7.93 -1.10
N ASN A 242 -3.89 -8.46 -0.26
CA ASN A 242 -4.30 -7.83 0.99
C ASN A 242 -3.40 -8.14 2.20
N TYR A 243 -2.34 -8.94 2.05
CA TYR A 243 -1.38 -9.12 3.15
C TYR A 243 -0.69 -7.81 3.51
N ALA A 244 -0.24 -7.06 2.50
CA ALA A 244 0.35 -5.74 2.70
C ALA A 244 -0.64 -4.75 3.33
N THR A 245 -1.93 -4.81 2.95
CA THR A 245 -2.98 -4.00 3.57
C THR A 245 -3.13 -4.29 5.06
N ALA A 246 -3.02 -5.56 5.47
CA ALA A 246 -3.09 -5.94 6.88
C ALA A 246 -1.90 -5.40 7.68
N LEU A 247 -0.69 -5.54 7.13
CA LEU A 247 0.54 -4.99 7.71
C LEU A 247 0.47 -3.46 7.84
N GLU A 248 0.04 -2.77 6.78
CA GLU A 248 -0.04 -1.32 6.75
C GLU A 248 -1.12 -0.78 7.69
N GLY A 249 -2.32 -1.37 7.69
CA GLY A 249 -3.38 -0.98 8.62
C GLY A 249 -2.96 -1.15 10.07
N ALA A 250 -2.29 -2.26 10.39
CA ALA A 250 -1.72 -2.49 11.70
C ALA A 250 -0.60 -1.48 12.02
N LEU A 251 0.25 -1.11 11.06
CA LEU A 251 1.27 -0.09 11.25
C LEU A 251 0.65 1.28 11.56
N LYS A 252 -0.39 1.71 10.83
CA LYS A 252 -1.07 2.99 11.09
C LYS A 252 -1.69 3.05 12.47
N VAL A 253 -2.45 2.02 12.86
CA VAL A 253 -3.05 1.96 14.21
C VAL A 253 -1.98 2.00 15.30
N LYS A 254 -0.84 1.34 15.10
CA LYS A 254 0.29 1.32 16.03
C LYS A 254 0.96 2.69 16.15
N GLU A 255 1.26 3.32 15.02
CA GLU A 255 1.97 4.60 14.95
C GLU A 255 1.18 5.75 15.57
N VAL A 256 -0.11 5.90 15.23
CA VAL A 256 -0.88 7.08 15.63
C VAL A 256 -1.76 6.82 16.87
N ALA A 257 -2.45 5.68 16.95
CA ALA A 257 -3.39 5.41 18.04
C ALA A 257 -2.72 4.75 19.26
N LEU A 258 -1.44 4.37 19.14
CA LEU A 258 -0.65 3.73 20.20
C LEU A 258 -1.32 2.47 20.77
N MET A 259 -2.11 1.80 19.94
CA MET A 259 -2.72 0.50 20.21
C MET A 259 -1.79 -0.59 19.69
N HIS A 260 -1.67 -1.71 20.41
CA HIS A 260 -0.89 -2.83 19.93
C HIS A 260 -1.60 -3.52 18.77
N SER A 261 -1.25 -3.14 17.54
CA SER A 261 -1.82 -3.74 16.34
C SER A 261 -0.81 -4.58 15.57
N GLU A 262 -1.27 -5.74 15.10
CA GLU A 262 -0.45 -6.71 14.37
C GLU A 262 -1.14 -7.15 13.09
N GLY A 263 -0.41 -7.06 11.98
CA GLY A 263 -0.85 -7.53 10.67
C GLY A 263 -0.35 -8.95 10.43
N ILE A 264 -1.25 -9.88 10.18
CA ILE A 264 -0.94 -11.32 10.12
C ILE A 264 -1.36 -11.87 8.76
N LEU A 265 -0.47 -12.66 8.15
CA LEU A 265 -0.80 -13.43 6.96
C LEU A 265 -1.84 -14.50 7.35
N ALA A 266 -3.04 -14.42 6.78
CA ALA A 266 -4.17 -15.27 7.16
C ALA A 266 -3.90 -16.78 6.99
N GLY A 267 -2.96 -17.15 6.10
CA GLY A 267 -2.49 -18.53 5.98
C GLY A 267 -1.74 -19.06 7.20
N GLU A 268 -1.03 -18.17 7.92
CA GLU A 268 -0.22 -18.50 9.09
C GLU A 268 -1.02 -18.55 10.38
N MET A 269 -2.31 -18.23 10.34
CA MET A 269 -3.18 -18.15 11.51
C MET A 269 -3.09 -19.40 12.40
N LYS A 270 -3.11 -20.60 11.81
CA LYS A 270 -3.05 -21.87 12.54
C LYS A 270 -1.69 -22.21 13.15
N HIS A 271 -0.64 -21.50 12.75
CA HIS A 271 0.74 -21.79 13.13
C HIS A 271 1.19 -21.00 14.37
N GLY A 272 0.25 -20.60 15.23
CA GLY A 272 0.52 -19.86 16.48
C GLY A 272 -0.50 -18.76 16.77
N PRO A 273 -0.72 -17.79 15.85
CA PRO A 273 -1.56 -16.61 16.09
C PRO A 273 -2.99 -16.90 16.58
N LEU A 274 -3.57 -18.02 16.16
CA LEU A 274 -4.91 -18.45 16.57
C LEU A 274 -5.06 -18.63 18.09
N ALA A 275 -3.97 -18.80 18.82
CA ALA A 275 -3.97 -18.92 20.29
C ALA A 275 -4.37 -17.62 21.00
N LEU A 276 -4.25 -16.46 20.33
CA LEU A 276 -4.64 -15.16 20.89
C LEU A 276 -6.13 -14.88 20.74
N VAL A 277 -6.86 -15.68 19.95
CA VAL A 277 -8.23 -15.38 19.56
C VAL A 277 -9.19 -15.74 20.69
N ASP A 278 -9.91 -14.72 21.18
CA ASP A 278 -11.00 -14.86 22.13
C ASP A 278 -12.16 -13.89 21.79
N GLU A 279 -13.13 -13.82 22.69
CA GLU A 279 -14.33 -12.98 22.57
C GLU A 279 -14.09 -11.47 22.80
N ASN A 280 -12.91 -11.08 23.31
CA ASN A 280 -12.57 -9.69 23.62
C ASN A 280 -11.71 -9.05 22.53
N LEU A 281 -10.68 -9.76 22.07
CA LEU A 281 -9.71 -9.26 21.09
C LEU A 281 -10.40 -8.92 19.77
N PRO A 282 -10.45 -7.64 19.35
CA PRO A 282 -11.01 -7.28 18.06
C PRO A 282 -10.10 -7.77 16.93
N ILE A 283 -10.72 -8.34 15.90
CA ILE A 283 -10.03 -8.94 14.77
C ILE A 283 -10.64 -8.41 13.47
N VAL A 284 -9.83 -7.69 12.70
CA VAL A 284 -10.17 -7.27 11.35
C VAL A 284 -9.75 -8.37 10.36
N VAL A 285 -10.65 -8.78 9.47
CA VAL A 285 -10.33 -9.72 8.38
C VAL A 285 -10.65 -9.08 7.04
N ILE A 286 -9.66 -9.01 6.15
CA ILE A 286 -9.83 -8.48 4.80
C ILE A 286 -10.15 -9.62 3.83
N ALA A 287 -11.40 -9.68 3.41
CA ALA A 287 -11.98 -10.74 2.58
C ALA A 287 -12.73 -10.16 1.37
N THR A 288 -12.05 -9.32 0.58
CA THR A 288 -12.56 -8.86 -0.73
C THR A 288 -12.43 -9.95 -1.80
N ARG A 289 -13.20 -9.83 -2.89
CA ARG A 289 -13.21 -10.80 -3.99
C ARG A 289 -11.89 -10.82 -4.76
N ASP A 290 -11.18 -11.93 -4.63
CA ASP A 290 -10.02 -12.31 -5.43
C ASP A 290 -9.90 -13.86 -5.46
N ALA A 291 -8.80 -14.37 -6.01
CA ALA A 291 -8.50 -15.80 -6.03
C ALA A 291 -8.34 -16.44 -4.64
N CYS A 292 -8.17 -15.64 -3.57
CA CYS A 292 -8.04 -16.08 -2.18
C CYS A 292 -9.35 -15.98 -1.38
N PHE A 293 -10.45 -15.48 -1.95
CA PHE A 293 -11.71 -15.24 -1.24
C PHE A 293 -12.23 -16.46 -0.47
N SER A 294 -12.30 -17.63 -1.10
CA SER A 294 -12.76 -18.87 -0.45
C SER A 294 -11.86 -19.29 0.73
N LYS A 295 -10.56 -19.04 0.62
CA LYS A 295 -9.60 -19.28 1.71
C LYS A 295 -9.83 -18.30 2.87
N GLN A 296 -10.18 -17.06 2.58
CA GLN A 296 -10.54 -16.06 3.60
C GLN A 296 -11.86 -16.39 4.28
N GLN A 297 -12.86 -16.90 3.56
CA GLN A 297 -14.09 -17.40 4.19
C GLN A 297 -13.78 -18.52 5.21
N SER A 298 -12.86 -19.42 4.88
CA SER A 298 -12.42 -20.46 5.82
C SER A 298 -11.72 -19.88 7.04
N VAL A 299 -10.94 -18.80 6.89
CA VAL A 299 -10.31 -18.09 8.02
C VAL A 299 -11.38 -17.50 8.94
N ILE A 300 -12.37 -16.80 8.36
CA ILE A 300 -13.50 -16.23 9.10
C ILE A 300 -14.26 -17.31 9.88
N GLN A 301 -14.58 -18.44 9.26
CA GLN A 301 -15.23 -19.57 9.92
C GLN A 301 -14.44 -20.09 11.12
N GLN A 302 -13.12 -20.20 10.99
CA GLN A 302 -12.26 -20.72 12.05
C GLN A 302 -12.11 -19.75 13.22
N LEU A 303 -12.06 -18.44 12.95
CA LEU A 303 -12.04 -17.41 13.99
C LEU A 303 -13.39 -17.32 14.69
N HIS A 304 -14.48 -17.36 13.92
CA HIS A 304 -15.85 -17.36 14.44
C HIS A 304 -16.12 -18.56 15.35
N ALA A 305 -15.65 -19.76 14.96
CA ALA A 305 -15.76 -20.97 15.79
C ALA A 305 -15.03 -20.85 17.15
N ARG A 306 -14.13 -19.87 17.31
CA ARG A 306 -13.41 -19.55 18.56
C ARG A 306 -13.95 -18.28 19.22
N LYS A 307 -15.15 -17.85 18.83
CA LYS A 307 -15.83 -16.65 19.32
C LYS A 307 -15.08 -15.34 19.06
N GLY A 308 -14.19 -15.32 18.06
CA GLY A 308 -13.46 -14.09 17.71
C GLY A 308 -14.40 -12.92 17.47
N ARG A 309 -14.07 -11.74 18.02
CA ARG A 309 -14.82 -10.50 17.77
C ARG A 309 -14.47 -9.95 16.39
N LEU A 310 -15.20 -10.41 15.37
CA LEU A 310 -14.87 -10.17 13.97
C LEU A 310 -15.41 -8.85 13.41
N ILE A 311 -14.52 -8.13 12.75
CA ILE A 311 -14.80 -7.01 11.85
C ILE A 311 -14.34 -7.45 10.45
N VAL A 312 -15.26 -7.69 9.54
CA VAL A 312 -14.94 -8.23 8.21
C VAL A 312 -15.09 -7.13 7.16
N MET A 313 -13.99 -6.84 6.46
CA MET A 313 -14.01 -6.01 5.27
C MET A 313 -14.22 -6.89 4.04
N CYS A 314 -15.29 -6.67 3.29
CA CYS A 314 -15.63 -7.46 2.11
C CYS A 314 -16.04 -6.59 0.92
N SER A 315 -16.07 -7.20 -0.26
CA SER A 315 -16.61 -6.53 -1.44
C SER A 315 -18.10 -6.26 -1.26
N LYS A 316 -18.57 -5.13 -1.81
CA LYS A 316 -19.98 -4.74 -1.78
C LYS A 316 -20.87 -5.84 -2.36
N GLY A 317 -21.89 -6.24 -1.60
CA GLY A 317 -22.80 -7.34 -1.94
C GLY A 317 -22.41 -8.70 -1.35
N ASP A 318 -21.23 -8.84 -0.73
CA ASP A 318 -20.74 -10.11 -0.18
C ASP A 318 -20.95 -10.28 1.33
N ALA A 319 -21.63 -9.34 2.00
CA ALA A 319 -21.88 -9.41 3.45
C ALA A 319 -22.43 -10.78 3.90
N ASN A 320 -23.38 -11.35 3.15
CA ASN A 320 -23.98 -12.66 3.46
C ASN A 320 -23.00 -13.83 3.30
N ALA A 321 -22.00 -13.69 2.42
CA ALA A 321 -21.01 -14.73 2.17
C ALA A 321 -19.93 -14.77 3.27
N VAL A 322 -19.78 -13.70 4.06
CA VAL A 322 -18.73 -13.55 5.06
C VAL A 322 -19.25 -13.34 6.49
N CYS A 323 -20.55 -13.06 6.69
CA CYS A 323 -21.16 -12.89 7.99
C CYS A 323 -21.84 -14.18 8.47
N LEU A 324 -21.16 -14.94 9.33
CA LEU A 324 -21.72 -16.16 9.92
C LEU A 324 -22.65 -15.80 11.08
N GLY A 325 -23.95 -16.06 10.90
CA GLY A 325 -24.95 -15.91 11.97
C GLY A 325 -25.18 -14.48 12.46
N GLY A 326 -24.85 -13.45 11.67
CA GLY A 326 -25.09 -12.04 12.02
C GLY A 326 -24.16 -11.47 13.10
N SER A 327 -23.14 -12.21 13.49
CA SER A 327 -22.28 -11.90 14.65
C SER A 327 -21.01 -11.11 14.33
N CYS A 328 -20.83 -10.69 13.07
CA CYS A 328 -19.66 -9.94 12.61
C CYS A 328 -20.06 -8.50 12.25
N ARG A 329 -19.21 -7.53 12.54
CA ARG A 329 -19.34 -6.17 11.97
C ARG A 329 -18.85 -6.22 10.52
N ILE A 330 -19.65 -5.77 9.56
CA ILE A 330 -19.28 -5.77 8.13
C ILE A 330 -18.89 -4.37 7.68
N ILE A 331 -17.84 -4.27 6.88
CA ILE A 331 -17.41 -3.06 6.17
C ILE A 331 -17.38 -3.39 4.68
N GLU A 332 -18.30 -2.84 3.90
CA GLU A 332 -18.38 -3.09 2.46
C GLU A 332 -17.57 -2.05 1.67
N VAL A 333 -16.69 -2.52 0.79
CA VAL A 333 -15.85 -1.69 -0.07
C VAL A 333 -16.12 -2.00 -1.54
N PRO A 334 -15.94 -1.03 -2.47
CA PRO A 334 -16.12 -1.32 -3.89
C PRO A 334 -15.12 -2.37 -4.37
N GLN A 335 -15.58 -3.25 -5.26
CA GLN A 335 -14.73 -4.20 -5.94
C GLN A 335 -14.01 -3.51 -7.09
N VAL A 336 -12.69 -3.68 -7.15
CA VAL A 336 -11.84 -3.24 -8.26
C VAL A 336 -10.99 -4.41 -8.74
N GLU A 337 -10.13 -4.18 -9.72
CA GLU A 337 -9.10 -5.16 -10.09
C GLU A 337 -8.29 -5.54 -8.85
N ASP A 338 -8.09 -6.85 -8.66
CA ASP A 338 -7.44 -7.44 -7.47
C ASP A 338 -6.10 -6.78 -7.10
N CYS A 339 -5.26 -6.44 -8.06
CA CYS A 339 -3.98 -5.75 -7.84
C CYS A 339 -4.12 -4.28 -7.39
N LEU A 340 -5.28 -3.66 -7.61
CA LEU A 340 -5.62 -2.30 -7.18
C LEU A 340 -6.45 -2.29 -5.89
N GLN A 341 -7.03 -3.43 -5.51
CA GLN A 341 -7.86 -3.57 -4.31
C GLN A 341 -7.15 -3.12 -3.01
N PRO A 342 -5.83 -3.30 -2.82
CA PRO A 342 -5.12 -2.75 -1.66
C PRO A 342 -5.23 -1.23 -1.51
N VAL A 343 -5.34 -0.48 -2.62
CA VAL A 343 -5.52 0.97 -2.61
C VAL A 343 -6.88 1.37 -2.05
N VAL A 344 -7.91 0.56 -2.29
CA VAL A 344 -9.26 0.78 -1.74
C VAL A 344 -9.32 0.30 -0.29
N ASN A 345 -8.82 -0.90 -0.01
CA ASN A 345 -8.96 -1.55 1.29
C ASN A 345 -8.16 -0.90 2.41
N ILE A 346 -7.12 -0.12 2.09
CA ILE A 346 -6.37 0.60 3.12
C ILE A 346 -7.11 1.83 3.67
N ILE A 347 -8.03 2.42 2.89
CA ILE A 347 -8.70 3.67 3.25
C ILE A 347 -9.52 3.54 4.54
N PRO A 348 -10.38 2.50 4.72
CA PRO A 348 -11.09 2.35 5.99
C PRO A 348 -10.14 2.19 7.18
N LEU A 349 -9.00 1.51 7.01
CA LEU A 349 -8.03 1.32 8.10
C LEU A 349 -7.27 2.61 8.45
N GLN A 350 -6.99 3.47 7.46
CA GLN A 350 -6.45 4.82 7.70
C GLN A 350 -7.46 5.69 8.47
N LEU A 351 -8.75 5.64 8.08
CA LEU A 351 -9.83 6.35 8.77
C LEU A 351 -10.01 5.81 10.20
N LEU A 352 -9.94 4.49 10.40
CA LEU A 352 -10.00 3.88 11.72
C LEU A 352 -8.84 4.34 12.61
N ALA A 353 -7.61 4.32 12.09
CA ALA A 353 -6.44 4.79 12.82
C ALA A 353 -6.57 6.27 13.18
N TYR A 354 -7.03 7.11 12.25
CA TYR A 354 -7.31 8.52 12.49
C TYR A 354 -8.31 8.71 13.64
N HIS A 355 -9.50 8.13 13.54
CA HIS A 355 -10.56 8.30 14.54
C HIS A 355 -10.19 7.72 15.90
N LEU A 356 -9.51 6.57 15.95
CA LEU A 356 -8.99 6.02 17.21
C LEU A 356 -8.01 6.98 17.88
N THR A 357 -7.11 7.58 17.11
CA THR A 357 -6.11 8.53 17.62
C THR A 357 -6.75 9.78 18.21
N VAL A 358 -7.71 10.37 17.47
CA VAL A 358 -8.46 11.55 17.93
C VAL A 358 -9.26 11.23 19.19
N LEU A 359 -9.99 10.11 19.21
CA LEU A 359 -10.78 9.70 20.38
C LEU A 359 -9.93 9.39 21.61
N ARG A 360 -8.67 8.99 21.42
CA ARG A 360 -7.69 8.79 22.50
C ARG A 360 -7.00 10.07 22.96
N GLY A 361 -7.28 11.20 22.30
CA GLY A 361 -6.67 12.49 22.63
C GLY A 361 -5.19 12.61 22.24
N PHE A 362 -4.72 11.81 21.28
CA PHE A 362 -3.35 11.87 20.79
C PHE A 362 -3.21 12.82 19.58
N ASN A 363 -2.00 13.34 19.37
CA ASN A 363 -1.69 14.16 18.21
C ASN A 363 -1.48 13.29 16.97
N VAL A 364 -2.42 13.35 16.04
CA VAL A 364 -2.41 12.60 14.79
C VAL A 364 -1.28 13.03 13.85
N ASP A 365 -1.00 14.33 13.75
CA ASP A 365 -0.04 14.87 12.80
C ASP A 365 1.41 14.65 13.25
N GLN A 366 1.63 14.58 14.57
CA GLN A 366 2.94 14.43 15.22
C GLN A 366 2.85 13.38 16.36
N PRO A 367 2.81 12.08 16.02
CA PRO A 367 2.81 11.02 17.00
C PRO A 367 4.11 11.02 17.82
N ARG A 368 4.02 10.62 19.09
CA ARG A 368 5.15 10.60 20.02
C ARG A 368 6.30 9.75 19.47
N ASN A 369 7.54 10.16 19.75
CA ASN A 369 8.79 9.46 19.41
C ASN A 369 9.08 9.27 17.92
N LEU A 370 8.30 9.87 17.01
CA LEU A 370 8.46 9.71 15.58
C LEU A 370 8.64 11.07 14.89
N ALA A 371 9.45 11.07 13.84
CA ALA A 371 9.54 12.15 12.87
C ALA A 371 9.11 11.61 11.50
N LYS A 372 8.65 12.50 10.61
CA LYS A 372 8.13 12.09 9.29
C LYS A 372 9.16 11.34 8.43
N SER A 373 10.44 11.74 8.51
CA SER A 373 11.53 11.06 7.81
C SER A 373 12.62 10.70 8.78
N VAL A 374 13.06 9.45 8.74
CA VAL A 374 14.22 8.95 9.48
C VAL A 374 15.46 9.22 8.62
N THR A 375 16.10 10.36 8.87
CA THR A 375 17.27 10.85 8.10
C THR A 375 18.61 10.56 8.78
N THR A 376 18.58 9.89 9.93
CA THR A 376 19.75 9.49 10.72
C THR A 376 19.54 8.07 11.22
N GLN A 377 20.63 7.32 11.42
CA GLN A 377 20.60 6.01 12.08
C GLN A 377 20.44 6.16 13.60
#